data_AF-A0A9P0VSK1-F1
#
_entry.id   AF-A0A9P0VSK1-F1
#
_cell.length_a   1.000
_cell.length_b   1.000
_cell.length_c   1.000
_cell.angle_alpha   90.00
_cell.angle_beta   90.00
_cell.angle_gamma   90.00
#
_symmetry.space_group_name_H-M   'P 1'
#
loop_
_entity.id
_entity.type
_entity.pdbx_description
1 polymer ?
#
loop_
_entity_poly.entity_id
_entity_poly.type
_entity_poly.pdbx_seq_one_letter_code
_entity_poly.pdbx_strand_id
1 'polypeptide(L)'
;MEAATLFGFNKRLTCQPVQSPDLNVLDLGFFRAIQSIQYKAFPKTVGELVGAVQDAFYSFEPRLLNYTWVHLQYIMLEILKVRGGNNYKNPHNAKRKLDSLGVLPTQVEIPEELIEETNNFLMEGQILVNTTMLN
;
A
#
# COMPACT_ATOMS: atom_id res chain seq x y z
N MET A 1 10.66 -1.39 23.68
CA MET A 1 10.88 -2.47 22.69
C MET A 1 10.18 -3.78 23.12
N GLU A 2 10.05 -4.08 24.42
CA GLU A 2 9.31 -5.25 24.96
C GLU A 2 7.85 -5.42 24.47
N ALA A 3 7.07 -4.34 24.34
CA ALA A 3 5.68 -4.45 23.90
C ALA A 3 5.53 -4.89 22.42
N ALA A 4 6.57 -4.68 21.59
CA ALA A 4 6.57 -5.06 20.18
C ALA A 4 6.85 -6.54 19.95
N THR A 5 7.41 -7.21 20.96
CA THR A 5 7.79 -8.64 20.96
C THR A 5 6.91 -9.53 21.84
N LEU A 6 5.95 -8.92 22.56
CA LEU A 6 5.02 -9.64 23.44
C LEU A 6 4.12 -10.58 22.63
N PHE A 7 3.79 -11.74 23.20
CA PHE A 7 2.95 -12.79 22.58
C PHE A 7 3.49 -13.36 21.25
N GLY A 8 4.80 -13.31 21.01
CA GLY A 8 5.42 -13.89 19.81
C GLY A 8 5.24 -13.04 18.55
N PHE A 9 4.72 -11.81 18.67
CA PHE A 9 4.69 -10.87 17.57
C PHE A 9 6.08 -10.28 17.33
N ASN A 10 6.41 -9.93 16.09
CA ASN A 10 7.58 -9.11 15.76
C ASN A 10 7.10 -7.85 15.05
N LYS A 11 6.59 -6.90 15.83
CA LYS A 11 6.03 -5.66 15.29
C LYS A 11 7.17 -4.71 14.92
N ARG A 12 7.30 -4.44 13.63
CA ARG A 12 8.24 -3.45 13.11
C ARG A 12 7.45 -2.21 12.68
N LEU A 13 7.90 -1.04 13.12
CA LEU A 13 7.39 0.22 12.60
C LEU A 13 8.15 0.55 11.32
N THR A 14 7.41 0.94 10.29
CA THR A 14 7.95 1.42 9.03
C THR A 14 7.44 2.83 8.81
N CYS A 15 8.32 3.73 8.36
CA CYS A 15 7.90 5.09 8.00
C CYS A 15 7.07 5.04 6.70
N GLN A 16 5.95 5.76 6.68
CA GLN A 16 5.24 6.07 5.45
C GLN A 16 5.71 7.44 4.93
N PRO A 17 5.91 7.59 3.61
CA PRO A 17 6.21 8.89 3.03
C PRO A 17 5.08 9.89 3.29
N VAL A 18 5.45 11.16 3.49
CA VAL A 18 4.48 12.24 3.68
C VAL A 18 3.60 12.40 2.43
N GLN A 19 2.31 12.75 2.62
CA GLN A 19 1.35 13.00 1.53
C GLN A 19 1.18 11.85 0.52
N SER A 20 1.42 10.60 0.94
CA SER A 20 1.34 9.41 0.06
C SER A 20 0.20 8.45 0.47
N PRO A 21 -1.07 8.84 0.32
CA PRO A 21 -2.22 7.98 0.68
C PRO A 21 -2.30 6.72 -0.20
N ASP A 22 -1.72 6.77 -1.39
CA ASP A 22 -1.52 5.65 -2.31
C ASP A 22 -0.59 4.57 -1.74
N LEU A 23 0.24 4.92 -0.75
CA LEU A 23 1.12 4.00 -0.02
C LEU A 23 0.52 3.50 1.31
N ASN A 24 -0.74 3.82 1.60
CA ASN A 24 -1.48 3.27 2.73
C ASN A 24 -2.57 2.30 2.25
N VAL A 25 -2.41 1.01 2.56
CA VAL A 25 -3.36 -0.04 2.15
C VAL A 25 -4.80 0.23 2.61
N LEU A 26 -4.96 0.89 3.76
CA LEU A 26 -6.28 1.20 4.32
C LEU A 26 -6.99 2.28 3.51
N ASP A 27 -6.27 3.37 3.20
CA ASP A 27 -6.79 4.47 2.39
C ASP A 27 -7.00 4.05 0.93
N LEU A 28 -6.07 3.24 0.40
CA LEU A 28 -6.05 2.83 -1.01
C LEU A 28 -7.28 2.02 -1.41
N GLY A 29 -7.75 1.13 -0.54
CA GLY A 29 -8.84 0.20 -0.89
C GLY A 29 -9.83 -0.09 0.23
N PHE A 30 -9.38 -0.34 1.46
CA PHE A 30 -10.27 -0.80 2.52
C PHE A 30 -11.35 0.23 2.87
N PHE A 31 -10.95 1.45 3.27
CA PHE A 31 -11.91 2.49 3.63
C PHE A 31 -12.79 2.90 2.45
N ARG A 32 -12.23 2.94 1.24
CA ARG A 32 -12.98 3.22 0.01
C ARG A 32 -14.05 2.17 -0.27
N ALA A 33 -13.76 0.90 -0.02
CA ALA A 33 -14.73 -0.18 -0.19
C ALA A 33 -15.87 -0.09 0.82
N ILE A 34 -15.54 0.10 2.11
CA ILE A 34 -16.54 0.28 3.17
C ILE A 34 -17.42 1.49 2.89
N GLN A 35 -16.82 2.62 2.53
CA GLN A 35 -17.55 3.85 2.19
C GLN A 35 -18.45 3.65 0.97
N SER A 36 -18.00 2.90 -0.06
CA SER A 36 -18.82 2.61 -1.23
C SER A 36 -20.06 1.77 -0.91
N ILE A 37 -19.96 0.84 0.04
CA ILE A 37 -21.10 0.03 0.50
C ILE A 37 -22.02 0.89 1.38
N GLN A 38 -21.46 1.59 2.36
CA GLN A 38 -22.18 2.48 3.26
C GLN A 38 -22.97 3.56 2.51
N TYR A 39 -22.41 4.12 1.44
CA TYR A 39 -23.05 5.19 0.65
C TYR A 39 -24.41 4.76 0.06
N LYS A 40 -24.61 3.45 -0.16
CA LYS A 40 -25.88 2.90 -0.68
C LYS A 40 -27.00 2.86 0.37
N ALA A 41 -26.68 3.04 1.65
CA ALA A 41 -27.64 2.95 2.76
C ALA A 41 -28.34 4.29 3.08
N PHE A 42 -27.85 5.42 2.56
CA PHE A 42 -28.42 6.76 2.75
C PHE A 42 -28.79 7.11 4.22
N PRO A 43 -27.87 6.97 5.19
CA PRO A 43 -28.17 7.25 6.59
C PRO A 43 -28.47 8.74 6.81
N LYS A 44 -29.45 9.02 7.67
CA LYS A 44 -29.91 10.38 8.02
C LYS A 44 -29.51 10.78 9.43
N THR A 45 -29.05 9.84 10.24
CA THR A 45 -28.58 10.08 11.62
C THR A 45 -27.21 9.47 11.84
N VAL A 46 -26.51 9.93 12.90
CA VAL A 46 -25.23 9.34 13.31
C VAL A 46 -25.39 7.86 13.67
N GLY A 47 -26.48 7.49 14.35
CA GLY A 47 -26.76 6.09 14.70
C GLY A 47 -26.93 5.20 13.47
N GLU A 48 -27.70 5.68 12.48
CA GLU A 48 -27.87 4.99 11.20
C GLU A 48 -26.56 4.90 10.42
N LEU A 49 -25.71 5.93 10.47
CA LEU A 49 -24.39 5.92 9.83
C LEU A 49 -23.49 4.85 10.47
N VAL A 50 -23.44 4.78 11.80
CA VAL A 50 -22.64 3.76 12.51
C VAL A 50 -23.13 2.35 12.15
N GLY A 51 -24.45 2.13 12.15
CA GLY A 51 -25.04 0.85 11.71
C GLY A 51 -24.67 0.50 10.27
N ALA A 52 -24.81 1.45 9.34
CA ALA A 52 -24.46 1.24 7.94
C ALA A 52 -22.96 0.93 7.72
N VAL A 53 -22.07 1.54 8.51
CA VAL A 53 -20.62 1.21 8.48
C VAL A 53 -20.36 -0.19 9.01
N GLN A 54 -21.03 -0.60 10.09
CA GLN A 54 -20.91 -1.96 10.63
C GLN A 54 -21.42 -3.00 9.62
N ASP A 55 -22.59 -2.76 9.03
CA ASP A 55 -23.15 -3.64 7.99
C ASP A 55 -22.23 -3.72 6.77
N ALA A 56 -21.65 -2.59 6.34
CA ALA A 56 -20.67 -2.55 5.28
C ALA A 56 -19.41 -3.37 5.61
N PHE A 57 -18.95 -3.32 6.86
CA PHE A 57 -17.82 -4.12 7.32
C PHE A 57 -18.12 -5.62 7.29
N TYR A 58 -19.27 -6.04 7.78
CA TYR A 58 -19.66 -7.47 7.75
C TYR A 58 -19.95 -7.97 6.34
N SER A 59 -20.42 -7.09 5.45
CA SER A 59 -20.68 -7.41 4.04
C SER A 59 -19.42 -7.37 3.16
N PHE A 60 -18.33 -6.80 3.65
CA PHE A 60 -17.11 -6.64 2.88
C PHE A 60 -16.44 -7.99 2.65
N GLU A 61 -16.11 -8.27 1.39
CA GLU A 61 -15.45 -9.52 1.00
C GLU A 61 -13.94 -9.44 1.30
N PRO A 62 -13.40 -10.23 2.24
CA PRO A 62 -11.99 -10.13 2.65
C PRO A 62 -11.01 -10.40 1.52
N ARG A 63 -11.39 -11.19 0.50
CA ARG A 63 -10.56 -11.44 -0.69
C ARG A 63 -10.19 -10.16 -1.43
N LEU A 64 -11.01 -9.10 -1.36
CA LEU A 64 -10.70 -7.81 -1.97
C LEU A 64 -9.50 -7.09 -1.33
N LEU A 65 -9.14 -7.44 -0.08
CA LEU A 65 -7.91 -6.95 0.54
C LEU A 65 -6.67 -7.49 -0.16
N ASN A 66 -6.70 -8.73 -0.64
CA ASN A 66 -5.58 -9.30 -1.40
C ASN A 66 -5.36 -8.51 -2.69
N TYR A 67 -6.44 -8.11 -3.37
CA TYR A 67 -6.33 -7.28 -4.57
C TYR A 67 -5.77 -5.90 -4.25
N THR A 68 -6.16 -5.30 -3.12
CA THR A 68 -5.65 -4.01 -2.66
C THR A 68 -4.17 -4.10 -2.30
N TRP A 69 -3.76 -5.18 -1.62
CA TRP A 69 -2.37 -5.46 -1.25
C TRP A 69 -1.47 -5.60 -2.48
N VAL A 70 -1.89 -6.40 -3.45
CA VAL A 70 -1.14 -6.56 -4.71
C VAL A 70 -1.14 -5.25 -5.51
N HIS A 71 -2.24 -4.50 -5.47
CA HIS A 71 -2.31 -3.19 -6.12
C HIS A 71 -1.33 -2.17 -5.52
N LEU A 72 -1.20 -2.14 -4.19
CA LEU A 72 -0.21 -1.32 -3.49
C LEU A 72 1.22 -1.61 -3.98
N GLN A 73 1.58 -2.89 -4.13
CA GLN A 73 2.89 -3.28 -4.64
C GLN A 73 3.11 -2.83 -6.09
N TYR A 74 2.08 -2.93 -6.93
CA TYR A 74 2.15 -2.38 -8.28
C TYR A 74 2.30 -0.86 -8.30
N ILE A 75 1.64 -0.14 -7.39
CA ILE A 75 1.82 1.32 -7.23
C ILE A 75 3.27 1.62 -6.84
N MET A 76 3.83 0.90 -5.88
CA MET A 76 5.24 1.04 -5.49
C MET A 76 6.17 0.85 -6.69
N LEU A 77 5.91 -0.16 -7.53
CA LEU A 77 6.67 -0.38 -8.77
C LEU A 77 6.59 0.80 -9.74
N GLU A 78 5.40 1.37 -9.92
CA GLU A 78 5.21 2.55 -10.78
C GLU A 78 5.89 3.81 -10.21
N ILE A 79 5.89 3.99 -8.88
CA ILE A 79 6.60 5.07 -8.20
C ILE A 79 8.12 4.98 -8.43
N LEU A 80 8.69 3.76 -8.36
CA LEU A 80 10.11 3.54 -8.65
C LEU A 80 10.46 3.97 -10.07
N LYS A 81 9.63 3.65 -11.07
CA LYS A 81 9.83 4.04 -12.48
C LYS A 81 9.84 5.55 -12.70
N VAL A 82 9.13 6.30 -11.85
CA VAL A 82 9.10 7.77 -11.89
C VAL A 82 9.95 8.41 -10.80
N ARG A 83 10.93 7.66 -10.26
CA ARG A 83 11.93 8.14 -9.28
C ARG A 83 11.33 8.81 -8.04
N GLY A 84 10.24 8.24 -7.52
CA GLY A 84 9.55 8.76 -6.32
C GLY A 84 8.48 9.82 -6.61
N GLY A 85 8.27 10.20 -7.88
CA GLY A 85 7.20 11.10 -8.27
C GLY A 85 5.80 10.49 -8.16
N ASN A 86 4.77 11.33 -8.24
CA ASN A 86 3.36 10.93 -8.22
C ASN A 86 2.69 10.91 -9.61
N ASN A 87 3.43 11.26 -10.67
CA ASN A 87 2.94 11.35 -12.05
C ASN A 87 2.91 9.98 -12.77
N TYR A 88 2.64 8.91 -12.04
CA TYR A 88 2.54 7.58 -12.59
C TYR A 88 1.10 7.23 -13.00
N LYS A 89 0.94 6.26 -13.90
CA LYS A 89 -0.38 5.77 -14.31
C LYS A 89 -0.84 4.69 -13.34
N ASN A 90 -2.11 4.75 -12.92
CA ASN A 90 -2.66 3.74 -12.02
C ASN A 90 -2.56 2.32 -12.65
N PRO A 91 -1.91 1.35 -12.00
CA PRO A 91 -1.68 0.04 -12.59
C PRO A 91 -2.90 -0.90 -12.43
N HIS A 92 -3.55 -1.23 -13.56
CA HIS A 92 -4.79 -1.99 -13.53
C HIS A 92 -4.61 -3.53 -13.38
N ASN A 93 -3.55 -4.14 -13.92
CA ASN A 93 -3.05 -5.53 -13.70
C ASN A 93 -4.07 -6.68 -13.54
N ALA A 94 -5.29 -6.54 -14.07
CA ALA A 94 -6.31 -7.58 -14.20
C ALA A 94 -6.46 -8.54 -12.98
N LYS A 95 -6.36 -8.02 -11.76
CA LYS A 95 -6.25 -8.79 -10.51
C LYS A 95 -7.33 -9.89 -10.36
N ARG A 96 -8.58 -9.57 -10.70
CA ARG A 96 -9.70 -10.54 -10.69
C ARG A 96 -9.49 -11.70 -11.66
N LYS A 97 -8.94 -11.42 -12.85
CA LYS A 97 -8.63 -12.45 -13.84
C LYS A 97 -7.51 -13.37 -13.33
N LEU A 98 -6.45 -12.80 -12.79
CA LEU A 98 -5.35 -13.58 -12.21
C LEU A 98 -5.83 -14.48 -11.06
N ASP A 99 -6.71 -13.97 -10.20
CA ASP A 99 -7.29 -14.74 -9.10
C ASP A 99 -8.19 -15.87 -9.61
N SER A 100 -9.03 -15.61 -10.61
CA SER A 100 -9.88 -16.64 -11.24
C SER A 100 -9.08 -17.79 -11.89
N LEU A 101 -7.84 -17.50 -12.31
CA LEU A 101 -6.90 -18.48 -12.86
C LEU A 101 -6.03 -19.15 -11.78
N GLY A 102 -6.15 -18.74 -10.51
CA GLY A 102 -5.33 -19.25 -9.41
C GLY A 102 -3.86 -18.81 -9.46
N VAL A 103 -3.55 -17.76 -10.21
CA VAL A 103 -2.17 -17.27 -10.43
C VAL A 103 -1.97 -15.83 -9.93
N LEU A 104 -2.85 -15.33 -9.05
CA LEU A 104 -2.65 -14.03 -8.43
C LEU A 104 -1.39 -14.08 -7.55
N PRO A 105 -0.38 -13.21 -7.80
CA PRO A 105 0.83 -13.23 -7.01
C PRO A 105 0.57 -12.76 -5.58
N THR A 106 1.27 -13.33 -4.61
CA THR A 106 1.30 -12.80 -3.23
C THR A 106 2.24 -11.60 -3.12
N GLN A 107 3.30 -11.59 -3.94
CA GLN A 107 4.29 -10.53 -4.05
C GLN A 107 4.57 -10.21 -5.52
N VAL A 108 4.65 -8.93 -5.84
CA VAL A 108 4.99 -8.45 -7.19
C VAL A 108 6.51 -8.44 -7.31
N GLU A 109 7.02 -9.08 -8.35
CA GLU A 109 8.45 -9.05 -8.67
C GLU A 109 8.87 -7.66 -9.15
N ILE A 110 10.02 -7.21 -8.66
CA ILE A 110 10.65 -5.96 -9.07
C ILE A 110 11.74 -6.33 -10.09
N PRO A 111 11.72 -5.78 -11.31
CA PRO A 111 12.78 -6.02 -12.29
C PRO A 111 14.15 -5.59 -11.74
N GLU A 112 15.18 -6.39 -11.95
CA GLU A 112 16.54 -6.13 -11.45
C GLU A 112 17.09 -4.81 -11.99
N GLU A 113 16.85 -4.51 -13.27
CA GLU A 113 17.18 -3.22 -13.91
C GLU A 113 16.58 -2.03 -13.14
N LEU A 114 15.32 -2.13 -12.71
CA LEU A 114 14.67 -1.05 -11.97
C LEU A 114 15.26 -0.88 -10.56
N ILE A 115 15.72 -1.97 -9.94
CA ILE A 115 16.44 -1.91 -8.66
C ILE A 115 17.77 -1.18 -8.86
N GLU A 116 18.52 -1.52 -9.89
CA GLU A 116 19.79 -0.88 -10.22
C GLU A 116 19.61 0.62 -10.52
N GLU A 117 18.65 0.98 -11.38
CA GLU A 117 18.32 2.37 -11.69
C GLU A 117 17.91 3.17 -10.44
N THR A 118 17.08 2.58 -9.58
CA THR A 118 16.65 3.22 -8.33
C THR A 118 17.85 3.45 -7.42
N ASN A 119 18.71 2.45 -7.25
CA ASN A 119 19.91 2.56 -6.42
C ASN A 119 20.85 3.65 -6.95
N ASN A 120 21.10 3.69 -8.26
CA ASN A 120 21.93 4.71 -8.89
C ASN A 120 21.37 6.12 -8.64
N PHE A 121 20.06 6.32 -8.82
CA PHE A 121 19.39 7.59 -8.54
C PHE A 121 19.50 8.00 -7.06
N LEU A 122 19.34 7.05 -6.12
CA LEU A 122 19.48 7.34 -4.69
C LEU A 122 20.93 7.73 -4.33
N MET A 123 21.93 7.13 -4.98
CA MET A 123 23.34 7.45 -4.76
C MET A 123 23.73 8.81 -5.33
N GLU A 124 23.15 9.24 -6.47
CA GLU A 124 23.37 10.59 -7.04
C GLU A 124 23.00 11.70 -6.06
N GLY A 125 21.99 11.48 -5.21
CA GLY A 125 21.52 12.44 -4.21
C GLY A 125 22.26 12.41 -2.87
N GLN A 126 23.16 11.45 -2.65
CA GLN A 126 23.91 11.33 -1.40
C GLN A 126 25.31 11.96 -1.55
N ILE A 127 25.53 13.08 -0.84
CA ILE A 127 26.89 13.57 -0.61
C ILE A 127 27.55 12.56 0.32
N LEU A 128 28.57 11.83 -0.16
CA LEU A 128 29.50 11.11 0.70
C LEU A 128 30.15 12.15 1.62
N VAL A 129 29.70 12.23 2.87
CA VAL A 129 30.39 13.01 3.90
C VAL A 129 31.71 12.29 4.14
N ASN A 130 32.78 12.74 3.46
CA ASN A 130 34.12 12.22 3.65
C ASN A 130 34.46 12.27 5.14
N THR A 131 34.48 11.10 5.79
CA THR A 131 34.99 10.94 7.14
C THR A 131 36.51 10.86 7.03
N THR A 132 37.14 11.99 6.69
CA THR A 132 38.60 12.11 6.64
C THR A 132 39.01 13.44 7.24
N MET A 133 38.70 13.68 8.53
CA MET A 133 39.38 14.70 9.34
C MET A 133 39.31 14.31 10.82
N LEU A 134 39.91 13.18 11.20
CA LEU A 134 40.44 12.95 12.55
C LEU A 134 41.73 12.14 12.43
N ASN A 135 42.81 12.85 12.09
CA ASN A 135 44.18 12.45 12.45
C ASN A 135 44.62 13.33 13.62
#